data_AF-A0A3D5X322-F1
#
_entry.id   AF-A0A3D5X322-F1
#
_cell.length_a   1.000
_cell.length_b   1.000
_cell.length_c   1.000
_cell.angle_alpha   90.00
_cell.angle_beta   90.00
_cell.angle_gamma   90.00
#
_symmetry.space_group_name_H-M   'P 1'
#
loop_
_entity.id
_entity.type
_entity.pdbx_description
1 polymer ?
#
loop_
_entity_poly.entity_id
_entity_poly.type
_entity_poly.pdbx_seq_one_letter_code
_entity_poly.pdbx_strand_id
1 'polypeptide(L)'
;TIDNKSAYQVYFAQNSSTNYPLFTGVIYIDMESLSILGADFEVTPKHIAKVTSNYLHKRSWMYRIKPIQIKYSVRYKEFNHKYYISHVRGDLDFRYRKRRNLFYNPFHLFFELMVSQPSSENVEKFNPKETTTTNSIFFDTSYEYDQEFWSGFNYISPEQSVFDALNQINAKIEKITHKE
;
A
#
# COMPACT_ATOMS: atom_id res chain seq x y z
N THR A 1 19.69 -0.73 -9.40
CA THR A 1 19.26 -2.14 -9.34
C THR A 1 18.03 -2.23 -8.44
N ILE A 2 17.07 -3.11 -8.76
CA ILE A 2 15.89 -3.41 -7.94
C ILE A 2 15.92 -4.92 -7.69
N ASP A 3 15.89 -5.35 -6.44
CA ASP A 3 15.95 -6.78 -6.06
C ASP A 3 17.11 -7.52 -6.76
N ASN A 4 18.29 -6.91 -6.76
CA ASN A 4 19.52 -7.38 -7.43
C ASN A 4 19.44 -7.51 -8.96
N LYS A 5 18.35 -7.08 -9.61
CA LYS A 5 18.24 -7.00 -11.07
C LYS A 5 18.60 -5.61 -11.59
N SER A 6 19.27 -5.56 -12.74
CA SER A 6 19.52 -4.32 -13.48
C SER A 6 18.23 -3.88 -14.17
N ALA A 7 17.88 -2.60 -14.03
CA ALA A 7 16.57 -2.12 -14.46
C ALA A 7 16.68 -0.77 -15.18
N TYR A 8 15.91 -0.63 -16.27
CA TYR A 8 15.58 0.67 -16.85
C TYR A 8 14.69 1.46 -15.89
N GLN A 9 14.87 2.78 -15.89
CA GLN A 9 13.97 3.73 -15.23
C GLN A 9 13.23 4.53 -16.28
N VAL A 10 11.92 4.33 -16.35
CA VAL A 10 11.05 5.04 -17.30
C VAL A 10 10.21 6.06 -16.54
N TYR A 11 10.57 7.32 -16.67
CA TYR A 11 9.82 8.42 -16.06
C TYR A 11 8.54 8.69 -16.83
N PHE A 12 7.46 8.92 -16.10
CA PHE A 12 6.20 9.39 -16.65
C PHE A 12 5.70 10.58 -15.85
N ALA A 13 5.07 11.51 -16.54
CA ALA A 13 4.46 12.69 -15.93
C ALA A 13 3.13 12.99 -16.61
N GLN A 14 2.20 13.54 -15.84
CA GLN A 14 0.95 14.03 -16.36
C GLN A 14 1.18 15.16 -17.38
N ASN A 15 0.50 15.10 -18.53
CA ASN A 15 0.51 16.19 -19.51
C ASN A 15 -0.01 17.50 -18.89
N SER A 16 0.70 18.59 -19.15
CA SER A 16 0.37 19.94 -18.66
C SER A 16 -1.06 20.43 -18.97
N SER A 17 -1.68 19.93 -20.05
CA SER A 17 -3.05 20.28 -20.47
C SER A 17 -4.12 19.52 -19.69
N THR A 18 -3.76 18.46 -18.97
CA THR A 18 -4.71 17.65 -18.20
C THR A 18 -5.03 18.32 -16.87
N ASN A 19 -6.32 18.52 -16.59
CA ASN A 19 -6.80 19.16 -15.36
C ASN A 19 -7.23 18.18 -14.25
N TYR A 20 -7.28 16.89 -14.53
CA TYR A 20 -7.55 15.84 -13.56
C TYR A 20 -6.32 15.58 -12.68
N PRO A 21 -6.49 15.17 -11.41
CA PRO A 21 -5.37 14.79 -10.58
C PRO A 21 -4.88 13.38 -10.95
N LEU A 22 -3.91 13.30 -11.85
CA LEU A 22 -3.24 12.05 -12.23
C LEU A 22 -1.88 11.92 -11.54
N PHE A 23 -1.19 10.83 -11.84
CA PHE A 23 0.08 10.48 -11.23
C PHE A 23 1.28 10.95 -12.08
N THR A 24 2.41 11.09 -11.40
CA THR A 24 3.75 11.22 -11.96
C THR A 24 4.65 10.23 -11.24
N GLY A 25 5.68 9.71 -11.90
CA GLY A 25 6.54 8.72 -11.27
C GLY A 25 7.54 8.06 -12.20
N VAL A 26 8.01 6.90 -11.77
CA VAL A 26 8.95 6.05 -12.49
C VAL A 26 8.45 4.60 -12.47
N ILE A 27 8.60 3.93 -13.60
CA ILE A 27 8.41 2.48 -13.73
C ILE A 27 9.79 1.86 -13.87
N TYR A 28 10.05 0.80 -13.10
CA TYR A 28 11.26 0.01 -13.18
C TYR A 28 11.02 -1.21 -14.06
N ILE A 29 11.82 -1.36 -15.11
CA ILE A 29 11.69 -2.46 -16.08
C ILE A 29 12.99 -3.25 -16.09
N ASP A 30 12.92 -4.56 -15.90
CA ASP A 30 14.06 -5.46 -15.96
C ASP A 30 14.76 -5.39 -17.33
N MET A 31 16.10 -5.31 -17.34
CA MET A 31 16.84 -5.16 -18.59
C MET A 31 16.87 -6.44 -19.43
N GLU A 32 16.77 -7.61 -18.80
CA GLU A 32 16.85 -8.90 -19.48
C GLU A 32 15.48 -9.37 -19.96
N SER A 33 14.49 -9.43 -19.06
CA SER A 33 13.15 -9.96 -19.36
C SER A 33 12.15 -8.91 -19.84
N LEU A 34 12.47 -7.62 -19.72
CA LEU A 34 11.53 -6.49 -19.93
C LEU A 34 10.27 -6.54 -19.04
N SER A 35 10.32 -7.30 -17.95
CA SER A 35 9.24 -7.36 -16.96
C SER A 35 9.23 -6.12 -16.07
N ILE A 36 8.03 -5.69 -15.66
CA ILE A 36 7.89 -4.60 -14.69
C ILE A 36 8.30 -5.12 -13.31
N LEU A 37 9.33 -4.51 -12.72
CA LEU A 37 9.83 -4.82 -11.38
C LEU A 37 9.14 -4.00 -10.30
N GLY A 38 8.55 -2.86 -10.68
CA GLY A 38 7.85 -2.00 -9.76
C GLY A 38 7.58 -0.62 -10.34
N ALA A 39 6.92 0.20 -9.54
CA ALA A 39 6.74 1.62 -9.83
C ALA A 39 6.76 2.42 -8.54
N ASP A 40 7.36 3.61 -8.60
CA ASP A 40 7.23 4.64 -7.58
C ASP A 40 6.52 5.83 -8.19
N PHE A 41 5.42 6.25 -7.58
CA PHE A 41 4.59 7.31 -8.15
C PHE A 41 3.86 8.10 -7.08
N GLU A 42 3.52 9.34 -7.40
CA GLU A 42 2.77 10.22 -6.53
C GLU A 42 1.67 10.94 -7.29
N VAL A 43 0.65 11.38 -6.56
CA VAL A 43 -0.32 12.32 -7.13
C VAL A 43 0.44 13.56 -7.57
N THR A 44 0.29 13.95 -8.84
CA THR A 44 1.02 15.10 -9.41
C THR A 44 0.89 16.32 -8.49
N PRO A 45 2.01 16.88 -7.97
CA PRO A 45 1.96 17.91 -6.92
C PRO A 45 1.09 19.12 -7.27
N LYS A 46 1.06 19.52 -8.55
CA LYS A 46 0.20 20.60 -9.07
C LYS A 46 -1.29 20.37 -8.81
N HIS A 47 -1.72 19.11 -8.70
CA HIS A 47 -3.11 18.71 -8.58
C HIS A 47 -3.48 18.10 -7.22
N ILE A 48 -2.55 18.06 -6.26
CA ILE A 48 -2.78 17.43 -4.94
C ILE A 48 -3.98 18.02 -4.21
N ALA A 49 -4.24 19.33 -4.29
CA ALA A 49 -5.39 19.93 -3.62
C ALA A 49 -6.74 19.40 -4.14
N LYS A 50 -6.79 18.95 -5.41
CA LYS A 50 -8.01 18.45 -6.07
C LYS A 50 -8.39 17.04 -5.62
N VAL A 51 -7.45 16.25 -5.07
CA VAL A 51 -7.75 14.87 -4.65
C VAL A 51 -8.37 14.74 -3.26
N THR A 52 -8.57 15.84 -2.54
CA THR A 52 -9.05 15.80 -1.14
C THR A 52 -10.33 14.97 -0.97
N SER A 53 -11.24 14.92 -1.95
CA SER A 53 -12.45 14.08 -1.89
C SER A 53 -12.16 12.59 -2.04
N ASN A 54 -11.12 12.22 -2.78
CA ASN A 54 -10.78 10.82 -3.05
C ASN A 54 -10.16 10.15 -1.83
N TYR A 55 -9.50 10.94 -0.98
CA TYR A 55 -8.76 10.46 0.20
C TYR A 55 -9.49 10.69 1.53
N LEU A 56 -10.64 11.35 1.51
CA LEU A 56 -11.38 11.69 2.72
C LEU A 56 -12.82 11.21 2.59
N HIS A 57 -13.09 10.04 3.16
CA HIS A 57 -14.43 9.44 3.13
C HIS A 57 -15.45 10.29 3.91
N LYS A 58 -15.13 10.68 5.15
CA LYS A 58 -16.02 11.50 6.00
C LYS A 58 -15.39 12.85 6.33
N ARG A 59 -16.09 13.92 5.99
CA ARG A 59 -15.66 15.31 6.31
C ARG A 59 -16.35 15.80 7.58
N SER A 60 -15.56 16.21 8.57
CA SER A 60 -16.07 16.96 9.72
C SER A 60 -16.08 18.46 9.41
N TRP A 61 -17.21 19.13 9.59
CA TRP A 61 -17.35 20.57 9.36
C TRP A 61 -16.40 21.43 10.24
N MET A 62 -15.94 20.86 11.35
CA MET A 62 -15.06 21.50 12.33
C MET A 62 -13.62 21.60 11.85
N TYR A 63 -13.19 20.70 10.94
CA TYR A 63 -11.82 20.56 10.50
C TYR A 63 -11.68 20.81 8.99
N ARG A 64 -10.56 21.43 8.61
CA ARG A 64 -10.13 21.56 7.21
C ARG A 64 -8.89 20.71 7.02
N ILE A 65 -9.02 19.63 6.26
CA ILE A 65 -7.93 18.72 5.90
C ILE A 65 -7.50 19.02 4.47
N LYS A 66 -6.18 19.00 4.21
CA LYS A 66 -5.59 19.14 2.88
C LYS A 66 -4.47 18.13 2.71
N PRO A 67 -4.45 17.34 1.62
CA PRO A 67 -3.29 16.53 1.27
C PRO A 67 -2.12 17.45 0.91
N ILE A 68 -0.92 17.07 1.32
CA ILE A 68 0.35 17.70 0.99
C ILE A 68 1.07 16.83 -0.03
N GLN A 69 1.13 15.53 0.21
CA GLN A 69 1.82 14.58 -0.64
C GLN A 69 1.21 13.19 -0.48
N ILE A 70 1.12 12.44 -1.57
CA ILE A 70 0.58 11.07 -1.58
C ILE A 70 1.45 10.26 -2.51
N LYS A 71 2.27 9.38 -1.93
CA LYS A 71 3.21 8.51 -2.65
C LYS A 71 2.80 7.07 -2.53
N TYR A 72 3.12 6.32 -3.57
CA TYR A 72 2.97 4.89 -3.65
C TYR A 72 4.25 4.26 -4.17
N SER A 73 4.59 3.12 -3.60
CA SER A 73 5.60 2.20 -4.10
C SER A 73 4.94 0.85 -4.28
N VAL A 74 5.04 0.28 -5.47
CA VAL A 74 4.63 -1.09 -5.77
C VAL A 74 5.85 -1.84 -6.28
N ARG A 75 6.04 -3.06 -5.79
CA ARG A 75 7.09 -3.98 -6.24
C ARG A 75 6.48 -5.29 -6.68
N TYR A 76 7.11 -5.87 -7.69
CA TYR A 76 6.78 -7.17 -8.22
C TYR A 76 7.95 -8.13 -8.04
N LYS A 77 7.66 -9.37 -7.70
CA LYS A 77 8.64 -10.46 -7.69
C LYS A 77 8.17 -11.60 -8.56
N GLU A 78 9.15 -12.27 -9.16
CA GLU A 78 8.91 -13.47 -9.94
C GLU A 78 8.65 -14.65 -9.02
N PHE A 79 7.58 -15.38 -9.28
CA PHE A 79 7.24 -16.63 -8.66
C PHE A 79 6.67 -17.56 -9.73
N ASN A 80 7.24 -18.76 -9.90
CA ASN A 80 6.84 -19.71 -10.94
C ASN A 80 6.72 -19.08 -12.36
N HIS A 81 7.74 -18.32 -12.78
CA HIS A 81 7.82 -17.65 -14.09
C HIS A 81 6.75 -16.57 -14.33
N LYS A 82 6.07 -16.10 -13.28
CA LYS A 82 5.10 -15.00 -13.35
C LYS A 82 5.43 -13.95 -12.30
N TYR A 83 5.21 -12.69 -12.64
CA TYR A 83 5.42 -11.59 -11.70
C TYR A 83 4.15 -11.31 -10.91
N TYR A 84 4.27 -11.33 -9.58
CA TYR A 84 3.20 -11.02 -8.63
C TYR A 84 3.58 -9.81 -7.81
N ILE A 85 2.56 -9.07 -7.34
CA ILE A 85 2.78 -8.00 -6.35
C ILE A 85 3.46 -8.61 -5.13
N SER A 86 4.63 -8.10 -4.77
CA SER A 86 5.37 -8.56 -3.60
C SER A 86 5.28 -7.57 -2.44
N HIS A 87 5.21 -6.28 -2.75
CA HIS A 87 5.18 -5.22 -1.76
C HIS A 87 4.42 -4.02 -2.28
N VAL A 88 3.57 -3.44 -1.43
CA VAL A 88 2.90 -2.17 -1.68
C VAL A 88 3.07 -1.31 -0.44
N ARG A 89 3.49 -0.06 -0.64
CA ARG A 89 3.52 0.95 0.41
C ARG A 89 2.85 2.21 -0.08
N GLY A 90 2.02 2.81 0.75
CA GLY A 90 1.51 4.15 0.56
C GLY A 90 1.93 5.05 1.70
N ASP A 91 2.49 6.21 1.38
CA ASP A 91 2.84 7.27 2.34
C ASP A 91 2.01 8.52 2.00
N LEU A 92 1.17 8.95 2.94
CA LEU A 92 0.16 9.98 2.75
C LEU A 92 0.34 11.08 3.79
N ASP A 93 0.81 12.23 3.32
CA ASP A 93 1.00 13.43 4.13
C ASP A 93 -0.19 14.38 3.97
N PHE A 94 -0.75 14.76 5.10
CA PHE A 94 -1.82 15.74 5.19
C PHE A 94 -1.44 16.86 6.15
N ARG A 95 -2.23 17.93 6.06
CA ARG A 95 -2.33 18.91 7.13
C ARG A 95 -3.77 19.19 7.45
N TYR A 96 -4.04 19.44 8.72
CA TYR A 96 -5.37 19.79 9.18
C TYR A 96 -5.36 21.06 10.05
N ARG A 97 -6.49 21.74 10.10
CA ARG A 97 -6.73 22.80 11.10
C ARG A 97 -8.18 22.85 11.51
N LYS A 98 -8.43 23.34 12.72
CA LYS A 98 -9.79 23.72 13.13
C LYS A 98 -10.23 24.96 12.37
N ARG A 99 -11.52 25.09 12.05
CA ARG A 99 -12.07 26.18 11.21
C ARG A 99 -11.68 27.59 11.68
N ARG A 100 -11.54 27.80 13.00
CA ARG A 100 -11.17 29.08 13.63
C ARG A 100 -9.68 29.25 13.93
N ASN A 101 -8.87 28.23 13.68
CA ASN A 101 -7.42 28.31 13.91
C ASN A 101 -6.73 28.78 12.62
N LEU A 102 -5.67 29.59 12.78
CA LEU A 102 -4.87 30.11 11.66
C LEU A 102 -3.80 29.11 11.20
N PHE A 103 -3.29 28.29 12.13
CA PHE A 103 -2.19 27.36 11.86
C PHE A 103 -2.69 25.96 11.51
N TYR A 104 -1.98 25.34 10.58
CA TYR A 104 -2.17 23.95 10.18
C TYR A 104 -1.20 23.05 10.95
N ASN A 105 -1.68 21.90 11.40
CA ASN A 105 -0.86 20.84 11.97
C ASN A 105 -0.63 19.75 10.90
N PRO A 106 0.57 19.18 10.80
CA PRO A 106 0.84 18.05 9.93
C PRO A 106 0.19 16.77 10.49
N PHE A 107 -0.08 15.82 9.60
CA PHE A 107 -0.55 14.49 9.95
C PHE A 107 -0.10 13.52 8.85
N HIS A 108 0.55 12.43 9.25
CA HIS A 108 1.09 11.42 8.34
C HIS A 108 0.34 10.10 8.54
N LEU A 109 0.02 9.44 7.43
CA LEU A 109 -0.55 8.12 7.38
C LEU A 109 0.29 7.27 6.43
N PHE A 110 0.50 6.01 6.78
CA PHE A 110 1.03 5.05 5.84
C PHE A 110 0.26 3.74 5.92
N PHE A 111 0.35 2.96 4.84
CA PHE A 111 -0.08 1.57 4.83
C PHE A 111 0.97 0.73 4.09
N GLU A 112 1.07 -0.53 4.48
CA GLU A 112 2.06 -1.45 3.91
C GLU A 112 1.44 -2.84 3.76
N LEU A 113 1.70 -3.47 2.62
CA LEU A 113 1.29 -4.82 2.27
C LEU A 113 2.52 -5.55 1.76
N MET A 114 2.74 -6.77 2.24
CA MET A 114 3.78 -7.65 1.73
C MET A 114 3.20 -9.04 1.47
N VAL A 115 3.56 -9.62 0.32
CA VAL A 115 3.11 -10.94 -0.12
C VAL A 115 4.32 -11.86 -0.11
N SER A 116 4.28 -12.91 0.70
CA SER A 116 5.41 -13.83 0.89
C SER A 116 5.27 -15.14 0.11
N GLN A 117 4.11 -15.79 0.16
CA GLN A 117 3.89 -17.12 -0.40
C GLN A 117 2.61 -17.16 -1.26
N PRO A 118 2.63 -16.58 -2.48
CA PRO A 118 1.50 -16.73 -3.38
C PRO A 118 1.37 -18.19 -3.82
N SER A 119 0.20 -18.81 -3.61
CA SER A 119 -0.10 -20.16 -4.09
C SER A 119 -1.08 -20.12 -5.26
N SER A 120 -0.84 -20.97 -6.27
CA SER A 120 -1.76 -21.22 -7.38
C SER A 120 -2.48 -22.57 -7.27
N GLU A 121 -2.24 -23.32 -6.20
CA GLU A 121 -2.83 -24.64 -5.99
C GLU A 121 -4.17 -24.51 -5.26
N ASN A 122 -5.19 -25.26 -5.72
CA ASN A 122 -6.52 -25.33 -5.11
C ASN A 122 -7.14 -23.96 -4.80
N VAL A 123 -6.99 -22.98 -5.71
CA VAL A 123 -7.53 -21.63 -5.53
C VAL A 123 -9.06 -21.67 -5.61
N GLU A 124 -9.70 -21.60 -4.46
CA GLU A 124 -11.15 -21.40 -4.35
C GLU A 124 -11.50 -19.92 -4.31
N LYS A 125 -12.63 -19.56 -4.92
CA LYS A 125 -13.14 -18.19 -4.85
C LYS A 125 -13.71 -17.96 -3.46
N PHE A 126 -13.32 -16.85 -2.82
CA PHE A 126 -13.92 -16.43 -1.55
C PHE A 126 -15.44 -16.37 -1.62
N ASN A 127 -16.10 -16.83 -0.55
CA ASN A 127 -17.54 -16.70 -0.43
C ASN A 127 -17.91 -15.21 -0.41
N PRO A 128 -18.97 -14.75 -1.10
CA PRO A 128 -19.40 -13.35 -1.05
C PRO A 128 -19.52 -12.77 0.37
N LYS A 129 -19.85 -13.60 1.37
CA LYS A 129 -19.93 -13.18 2.79
C LYS A 129 -18.57 -12.90 3.43
N GLU A 130 -17.50 -13.47 2.89
CA GLU A 130 -16.11 -13.27 3.34
C GLU A 130 -15.43 -12.12 2.60
N THR A 131 -16.06 -11.61 1.54
CA THR A 131 -15.53 -10.48 0.76
C THR A 131 -16.04 -9.16 1.31
N THR A 132 -15.18 -8.15 1.34
CA THR A 132 -15.59 -6.78 1.62
C THR A 132 -15.73 -5.96 0.35
N THR A 133 -16.61 -4.96 0.36
CA THR A 133 -16.77 -4.04 -0.78
C THR A 133 -15.72 -2.92 -0.71
N THR A 134 -15.36 -2.33 -1.85
CA THR A 134 -14.38 -1.23 -1.90
C THR A 134 -14.79 0.02 -1.11
N ASN A 135 -16.07 0.13 -0.75
CA ASN A 135 -16.62 1.25 0.01
C ASN A 135 -16.75 0.94 1.51
N SER A 136 -16.38 -0.27 1.96
CA SER A 136 -16.36 -0.60 3.39
C SER A 136 -15.22 0.15 4.07
N ILE A 137 -15.53 0.88 5.14
CA ILE A 137 -14.51 1.37 6.05
C ILE A 137 -14.24 0.24 7.05
N PHE A 138 -13.06 -0.38 7.00
CA PHE A 138 -12.68 -1.46 7.91
C PHE A 138 -12.86 -1.14 9.40
N PHE A 139 -12.74 0.14 9.78
CA PHE A 139 -12.97 0.58 11.15
C PHE A 139 -14.45 0.56 11.56
N ASP A 140 -15.37 0.76 10.61
CA ASP A 140 -16.81 0.81 10.88
C ASP A 140 -17.48 -0.57 10.75
N THR A 141 -16.76 -1.58 10.26
CA THR A 141 -17.24 -2.96 10.22
C THR A 141 -17.07 -3.62 11.58
N SER A 142 -18.17 -4.12 12.15
CA SER A 142 -18.11 -5.00 13.32
C SER A 142 -17.38 -6.28 12.91
N TYR A 143 -16.18 -6.49 13.44
CA TYR A 143 -15.46 -7.75 13.32
C TYR A 143 -15.38 -8.39 14.71
N GLU A 144 -15.55 -9.70 14.77
CA GLU A 144 -15.18 -10.46 15.96
C GLU A 144 -13.66 -10.60 15.94
N TYR A 145 -13.00 -10.08 16.98
CA TYR A 145 -11.57 -10.24 17.13
C TYR A 145 -11.27 -11.71 17.45
N ASP A 146 -10.86 -12.45 16.42
CA ASP A 146 -10.40 -13.83 16.59
C ASP A 146 -9.00 -13.84 17.21
N GLN A 147 -8.99 -13.89 18.54
CA GLN A 147 -7.75 -13.94 19.30
C GLN A 147 -6.92 -15.19 18.96
N GLU A 148 -7.50 -16.32 18.57
CA GLU A 148 -6.74 -17.53 18.24
C GLU A 148 -6.02 -17.37 16.90
N PHE A 149 -6.70 -16.82 15.89
CA PHE A 149 -6.09 -16.40 14.62
C PHE A 149 -4.94 -15.42 14.86
N TRP A 150 -5.12 -14.38 15.67
CA TRP A 150 -4.07 -13.36 15.90
C TRP A 150 -3.03 -13.75 16.96
N SER A 151 -3.31 -14.73 17.83
CA SER A 151 -2.38 -15.16 18.90
C SER A 151 -1.22 -16.01 18.38
N GLY A 152 -1.43 -16.72 17.26
CA GLY A 152 -0.39 -17.43 16.53
C GLY A 152 0.28 -16.58 15.43
N PHE A 153 -0.43 -15.59 14.91
CA PHE A 153 0.02 -14.71 13.83
C PHE A 153 0.47 -13.35 14.34
N ASN A 154 1.78 -13.26 14.57
CA ASN A 154 2.64 -12.09 14.34
C ASN A 154 1.94 -10.73 14.37
N TYR A 155 1.59 -10.30 15.58
CA TYR A 155 1.37 -8.91 15.88
C TYR A 155 2.62 -8.10 15.52
N ILE A 156 2.52 -7.27 14.49
CA ILE A 156 3.53 -6.26 14.17
C ILE A 156 3.16 -5.02 14.97
N SER A 157 3.94 -4.71 15.99
CA SER A 157 3.75 -3.46 16.74
C SER A 157 3.89 -2.28 15.76
N PRO A 158 3.09 -1.20 15.88
CA PRO A 158 3.19 -0.03 14.99
C PRO A 158 4.61 0.55 14.87
N GLU A 159 5.46 0.31 15.87
CA GLU A 159 6.85 0.76 15.95
C GLU A 159 7.86 -0.19 15.29
N GLN A 160 7.46 -1.40 14.86
CA GLN A 160 8.33 -2.39 14.21
C GLN A 160 8.25 -2.29 12.68
N SER A 161 9.39 -2.47 12.00
CA SER A 161 9.40 -2.54 10.54
C SER A 161 8.75 -3.83 10.07
N VAL A 162 7.89 -3.74 9.05
CA VAL A 162 7.16 -4.89 8.47
C VAL A 162 8.13 -5.97 7.97
N PHE A 163 9.29 -5.56 7.44
CA PHE A 163 10.34 -6.46 6.99
C PHE A 163 10.94 -7.29 8.14
N ASP A 164 11.25 -6.66 9.27
CA ASP A 164 11.82 -7.35 10.44
C ASP A 164 10.81 -8.33 11.05
N ALA A 165 9.53 -7.92 11.10
CA ALA A 165 8.47 -8.81 11.53
C ALA A 165 8.36 -10.03 10.60
N LEU A 166 8.36 -9.82 9.28
CA LEU A 166 8.23 -10.88 8.28
C LEU A 166 9.38 -11.89 8.28
N ASN A 167 10.62 -11.47 8.55
CA ASN A 167 11.73 -12.42 8.74
C ASN A 167 11.46 -13.37 9.92
N GLN A 168 10.83 -12.89 11.00
CA GLN A 168 10.44 -13.72 12.14
C GLN A 168 9.24 -14.63 11.82
N ILE A 169 8.28 -14.13 11.01
CA ILE A 169 7.13 -14.92 10.53
C ILE A 169 7.62 -16.09 9.67
N ASN A 170 8.42 -15.81 8.64
CA ASN A 170 8.88 -16.81 7.67
C ASN A 170 9.71 -17.90 8.34
N ALA A 171 10.61 -17.52 9.27
CA ALA A 171 11.40 -18.48 10.04
C ALA A 171 10.55 -19.39 10.95
N LYS A 172 9.33 -18.99 11.32
CA LYS A 172 8.38 -19.83 12.06
C LYS A 172 7.54 -20.71 11.12
N ILE A 173 7.13 -20.19 9.96
CA ILE A 173 6.43 -20.97 8.92
C ILE A 173 7.29 -22.14 8.46
N GLU A 174 8.56 -21.90 8.12
CA GLU A 174 9.52 -22.95 7.71
C GLU A 174 9.67 -24.03 8.80
N LYS A 175 9.68 -23.65 10.09
CA LYS A 175 9.76 -24.59 11.21
C LYS A 175 8.50 -25.45 11.39
N ILE A 176 7.34 -24.95 11.00
CA ILE A 176 6.07 -25.70 11.06
C ILE A 176 6.03 -26.69 9.90
N THR A 177 6.43 -26.28 8.69
CA THR A 177 6.47 -27.14 7.50
C THR A 177 7.50 -28.27 7.61
N HIS A 178 8.56 -28.11 8.41
CA HIS A 178 9.55 -29.16 8.68
C HIS A 178 9.18 -30.12 9.84
N LYS A 179 8.06 -29.88 10.54
CA LYS A 179 7.60 -30.71 11.65
C LYS A 179 6.46 -31.67 11.27
N GLU A 180 5.98 -31.59 10.03
CA GLU A 180 5.14 -32.59 9.36
C GLU A 180 6.01 -33.55 8.56
#